data_AF-A0A3N5ECF6-F1
#
_entry.id   AF-A0A3N5ECF6-F1
#
_cell.length_a   1.000
_cell.length_b   1.000
_cell.length_c   1.000
_cell.angle_alpha   90.00
_cell.angle_beta   90.00
_cell.angle_gamma   90.00
#
_symmetry.space_group_name_H-M   'P 1'
#
loop_
_entity.id
_entity.type
_entity.pdbx_description
1 polymer ?
#
loop_
_entity_poly.entity_id
_entity_poly.type
_entity_poly.pdbx_seq_one_letter_code
_entity_poly.pdbx_strand_id
1 'polypeptide(L)'
;MKKPGETPSLYAGRTSRAPLRLFFLLFPILAINCSRDPLTPMAPKWDVDLTVPIADRTLTLGEMIERDSSLVHVGAGNQLIFSQTVAAPPTYVGDQISMTPTYGTAQLRLGAFNVTVEPVVANMNIPGLLPGATMPIPASSFDVPDIPNAMPDEASIKCKSGTIGLTLHNNLPVDITGSSPIKLVDGQGTIQAFFDFTNVSIPSKGSQTVYDDLADRILGNGTSITGLSFRTAGSSGPVTIPADSMLVATVFVNGLRVSEAQMSGLPAQRLTDNDRASMNIVDSTIIQEIHAKSGRLALEFRNRINLGVVLKFRLSELWHSAGGRMVQFEDSVALSASGEASYELNLAGYRISSPSGGLVTSLELVSSVIIPNDIHTPVGLHDTDKVEVSMATLSPIVVDSAAAVLKPTWIDLNAVVGLNIGQMTEKFKWQLLIPPASLVLNTKSSVTCPADLFLTLSAKKNAGGDLAVLQVPASQRRLSGGQGVITFDEAEVGQFLSQIPGGLPDSIRISGKVLVNPSDAYFPGTAGVRSIGSNSSFGGTVSLSVPLKVGFGGSVYCDTFGVGTGAQRRANGK
;
A
#
# COMPACT_ATOMS: atom_id res chain seq x y z
N MET A 1 -44.73 -33.81 1.58
CA MET A 1 -46.04 -33.28 1.11
C MET A 1 -45.80 -32.21 0.05
N LYS A 2 -46.43 -32.40 -1.13
CA LYS A 2 -46.68 -31.52 -2.31
C LYS A 2 -45.61 -30.49 -2.71
N LYS A 3 -44.81 -30.59 -3.79
CA LYS A 3 -44.98 -30.77 -5.28
C LYS A 3 -45.42 -29.51 -6.10
N PRO A 4 -44.91 -29.35 -7.36
CA PRO A 4 -44.58 -28.10 -8.05
C PRO A 4 -45.31 -27.89 -9.41
N GLY A 5 -44.93 -26.86 -10.18
CA GLY A 5 -45.28 -26.61 -11.61
C GLY A 5 -45.78 -25.17 -11.82
N GLU A 6 -45.66 -24.46 -12.94
CA GLU A 6 -45.10 -24.65 -14.29
C GLU A 6 -45.13 -23.25 -14.99
N THR A 7 -44.41 -23.11 -16.11
CA THR A 7 -44.29 -21.93 -17.02
C THR A 7 -45.53 -21.78 -17.96
N PRO A 8 -45.45 -21.12 -19.15
CA PRO A 8 -45.49 -19.68 -19.47
C PRO A 8 -46.70 -19.30 -20.38
N SER A 9 -46.92 -18.01 -20.71
CA SER A 9 -47.98 -17.58 -21.65
C SER A 9 -47.50 -16.68 -22.81
N LEU A 10 -47.69 -17.18 -24.03
CA LEU A 10 -47.87 -16.47 -25.32
C LEU A 10 -49.36 -16.08 -25.48
N TYR A 11 -49.68 -14.97 -26.16
CA TYR A 11 -50.86 -14.70 -27.03
C TYR A 11 -50.81 -13.19 -27.39
N ALA A 12 -50.68 -12.71 -28.63
CA ALA A 12 -51.41 -12.91 -29.89
C ALA A 12 -52.88 -12.43 -29.86
N GLY A 13 -53.19 -11.44 -30.72
CA GLY A 13 -54.56 -11.05 -31.09
C GLY A 13 -54.53 -9.82 -32.00
N ARG A 14 -55.48 -9.57 -32.89
CA ARG A 14 -56.49 -10.38 -33.61
C ARG A 14 -57.03 -9.46 -34.72
N THR A 15 -57.64 -10.08 -35.71
CA THR A 15 -58.01 -9.61 -37.05
C THR A 15 -59.36 -8.89 -37.20
N SER A 16 -59.50 -8.25 -38.38
CA SER A 16 -60.68 -8.14 -39.25
C SER A 16 -61.64 -6.93 -39.13
N ARG A 17 -61.90 -6.23 -40.25
CA ARG A 17 -63.09 -6.42 -41.14
C ARG A 17 -63.15 -5.37 -42.26
N ALA A 18 -63.70 -5.78 -43.40
CA ALA A 18 -64.00 -5.01 -44.61
C ALA A 18 -65.17 -4.00 -44.42
N PRO A 19 -65.55 -3.20 -45.45
CA PRO A 19 -66.59 -3.71 -46.36
C PRO A 19 -66.49 -3.28 -47.84
N LEU A 20 -67.35 -3.97 -48.61
CA LEU A 20 -67.64 -3.99 -50.04
C LEU A 20 -68.85 -3.10 -50.39
N ARG A 21 -68.94 -2.53 -51.61
CA ARG A 21 -70.14 -2.15 -52.42
C ARG A 21 -69.63 -1.52 -53.74
N LEU A 22 -69.83 -2.00 -54.99
CA LEU A 22 -70.94 -2.54 -55.81
C LEU A 22 -71.78 -1.46 -56.55
N PHE A 23 -71.73 -1.45 -57.89
CA PHE A 23 -72.80 -1.19 -58.92
C PHE A 23 -72.16 -0.69 -60.25
N PHE A 24 -72.68 -0.81 -61.49
CA PHE A 24 -73.51 -1.73 -62.31
C PHE A 24 -73.60 -1.07 -63.72
N LEU A 25 -74.12 -1.78 -64.74
CA LEU A 25 -74.50 -1.38 -66.14
C LEU A 25 -73.39 -1.51 -67.22
N LEU A 26 -73.34 -2.51 -68.13
CA LEU A 26 -74.26 -3.19 -69.08
C LEU A 26 -74.34 -2.53 -70.48
N PHE A 27 -73.72 -3.23 -71.47
CA PHE A 27 -73.82 -3.32 -72.95
C PHE A 27 -74.96 -2.57 -73.69
N PRO A 28 -74.88 -2.22 -75.03
CA PRO A 28 -74.52 -3.13 -76.14
C PRO A 28 -73.90 -2.59 -77.48
N ILE A 29 -73.20 -3.50 -78.20
CA ILE A 29 -73.23 -3.91 -79.63
C ILE A 29 -73.16 -2.87 -80.82
N LEU A 30 -72.32 -3.22 -81.83
CA LEU A 30 -72.49 -3.14 -83.32
C LEU A 30 -71.59 -2.19 -84.15
N ALA A 31 -70.88 -2.85 -85.08
CA ALA A 31 -70.71 -2.57 -86.52
C ALA A 31 -69.81 -1.42 -87.06
N ILE A 32 -68.74 -1.86 -87.73
CA ILE A 32 -68.29 -1.54 -89.12
C ILE A 32 -68.67 -0.14 -89.68
N ASN A 33 -67.69 0.76 -89.92
CA ASN A 33 -67.14 1.06 -91.26
C ASN A 33 -66.17 2.26 -91.31
N CYS A 34 -65.10 2.05 -92.10
CA CYS A 34 -64.40 2.98 -92.99
C CYS A 34 -63.86 4.36 -92.54
N SER A 35 -62.52 4.41 -92.58
CA SER A 35 -61.69 5.28 -93.45
C SER A 35 -61.11 6.62 -92.93
N ARG A 36 -59.76 6.60 -92.90
CA ARG A 36 -58.75 7.66 -93.20
C ARG A 36 -58.53 8.82 -92.21
N ASP A 37 -57.52 8.61 -91.34
CA ASP A 37 -56.27 9.38 -91.11
C ASP A 37 -56.32 10.90 -90.83
N PRO A 38 -55.50 11.40 -89.85
CA PRO A 38 -54.04 11.46 -90.04
C PRO A 38 -53.15 11.05 -88.84
N LEU A 39 -52.15 10.24 -89.19
CA LEU A 39 -50.75 10.20 -88.72
C LEU A 39 -50.34 11.24 -87.66
N THR A 40 -50.20 10.81 -86.40
CA THR A 40 -49.21 11.38 -85.48
C THR A 40 -47.89 10.61 -85.61
N PRO A 41 -46.77 11.28 -85.87
CA PRO A 41 -45.49 10.63 -86.13
C PRO A 41 -44.98 9.89 -84.88
N MET A 42 -45.01 8.56 -84.92
CA MET A 42 -44.16 7.73 -84.07
C MET A 42 -42.78 7.71 -84.70
N ALA A 43 -41.83 8.39 -84.06
CA ALA A 43 -40.43 8.34 -84.48
C ALA A 43 -39.92 6.88 -84.39
N PRO A 44 -39.19 6.40 -85.41
CA PRO A 44 -38.69 5.04 -85.46
C PRO A 44 -37.69 4.78 -84.33
N LYS A 45 -37.86 3.63 -83.64
CA LYS A 45 -36.80 3.07 -82.79
C LYS A 45 -35.78 2.41 -83.72
N TRP A 46 -34.61 3.01 -83.81
CA TRP A 46 -33.43 2.33 -84.31
C TRP A 46 -32.53 2.02 -83.12
N ASP A 47 -32.28 0.72 -82.93
CA ASP A 47 -31.17 0.23 -82.14
C ASP A 47 -29.92 0.62 -82.92
N VAL A 48 -29.15 1.58 -82.41
CA VAL A 48 -27.85 1.92 -82.95
C VAL A 48 -26.86 1.56 -81.87
N ASP A 49 -26.04 0.54 -82.11
CA ASP A 49 -24.83 0.29 -81.34
C ASP A 49 -23.92 1.49 -81.52
N LEU A 50 -24.05 2.45 -80.60
CA LEU A 50 -23.16 3.59 -80.53
C LEU A 50 -21.87 3.10 -79.87
N THR A 51 -20.92 2.63 -80.68
CA THR A 51 -19.55 2.39 -80.25
C THR A 51 -18.91 3.74 -79.94
N VAL A 52 -19.11 4.23 -78.72
CA VAL A 52 -18.35 5.37 -78.18
C VAL A 52 -16.90 4.90 -78.07
N PRO A 53 -15.92 5.62 -78.64
CA PRO A 53 -14.53 5.29 -78.39
C PRO A 53 -14.30 5.43 -76.89
N ILE A 54 -14.09 4.29 -76.21
CA ILE A 54 -13.44 4.29 -74.91
C ILE A 54 -12.09 4.92 -75.20
N ALA A 55 -11.88 6.13 -74.69
CA ALA A 55 -10.57 6.74 -74.76
C ALA A 55 -9.60 5.73 -74.15
N ASP A 56 -8.64 5.26 -74.95
CA ASP A 56 -7.45 4.55 -74.48
C ASP A 56 -6.71 5.53 -73.58
N ARG A 57 -7.11 5.58 -72.30
CA ARG A 57 -6.31 6.21 -71.27
C ARG A 57 -5.39 5.13 -70.74
N THR A 58 -4.17 5.15 -71.24
CA THR A 58 -3.02 4.57 -70.55
C THR A 58 -2.82 5.35 -69.25
N LEU A 59 -3.49 4.90 -68.19
CA LEU A 59 -3.16 5.32 -66.83
C LEU A 59 -1.78 4.74 -66.52
N THR A 60 -0.82 5.61 -66.29
CA THR A 60 0.49 5.14 -65.84
C THR A 60 0.40 4.74 -64.38
N LEU A 61 1.21 3.76 -63.97
CA LEU A 61 1.29 3.33 -62.58
C LEU A 61 1.61 4.51 -61.63
N GLY A 62 2.36 5.52 -62.12
CA GLY A 62 2.62 6.77 -61.40
C GLY A 62 1.35 7.59 -61.13
N GLU A 63 0.47 7.75 -62.13
CA GLU A 63 -0.79 8.51 -61.98
C GLU A 63 -1.79 7.83 -61.03
N MET A 64 -1.73 6.50 -60.88
CA MET A 64 -2.54 5.75 -59.91
C MET A 64 -2.02 5.92 -58.48
N ILE A 65 -0.70 6.02 -58.30
CA ILE A 65 -0.05 6.20 -57.00
C ILE A 65 -0.15 7.64 -56.51
N GLU A 66 -0.09 8.63 -57.40
CA GLU A 66 -0.28 10.04 -57.04
C GLU A 66 -1.68 10.35 -56.50
N ARG A 67 -2.69 9.51 -56.82
CA ARG A 67 -4.05 9.65 -56.30
C ARG A 67 -4.23 9.13 -54.88
N ASP A 68 -3.39 8.19 -54.43
CA ASP A 68 -3.38 7.66 -53.07
C ASP A 68 -1.96 7.21 -52.69
N SER A 69 -1.18 8.15 -52.18
CA SER A 69 0.22 7.93 -51.76
C SER A 69 0.34 7.36 -50.35
N SER A 70 -0.76 6.95 -49.71
CA SER A 70 -0.78 6.61 -48.28
C SER A 70 -0.14 5.26 -47.94
N LEU A 71 -0.07 4.34 -48.91
CA LEU A 71 0.48 2.98 -48.73
C LEU A 71 1.62 2.64 -49.70
N VAL A 72 1.64 3.27 -50.87
CA VAL A 72 2.67 3.05 -51.91
C VAL A 72 3.18 4.42 -52.37
N HIS A 73 4.50 4.59 -52.41
CA HIS A 73 5.12 5.80 -52.94
C HIS A 73 6.37 5.48 -53.76
N VAL A 74 6.84 6.45 -54.55
CA VAL A 74 8.07 6.32 -55.33
C VAL A 74 9.26 6.67 -54.43
N GLY A 75 10.14 5.71 -54.21
CA GLY A 75 11.39 5.86 -53.46
C GLY A 75 12.57 6.31 -54.32
N ALA A 76 13.76 6.37 -53.69
CA ALA A 76 14.99 6.67 -54.41
C ALA A 76 15.23 5.66 -55.55
N GLY A 77 15.59 6.16 -56.74
CA GLY A 77 15.85 5.32 -57.92
C GLY A 77 14.59 4.84 -58.66
N ASN A 78 13.46 5.54 -58.56
CA ASN A 78 12.19 5.19 -59.22
C ASN A 78 11.59 3.83 -58.80
N GLN A 79 11.98 3.32 -57.63
CA GLN A 79 11.44 2.08 -57.11
C GLN A 79 10.14 2.33 -56.35
N LEU A 80 9.13 1.47 -56.56
CA LEU A 80 7.92 1.48 -55.76
C LEU A 80 8.21 0.94 -54.37
N ILE A 81 7.79 1.65 -53.33
CA ILE A 81 7.95 1.23 -51.94
C ILE A 81 6.56 1.14 -51.32
N PHE A 82 6.24 -0.02 -50.76
CA PHE A 82 5.14 -0.14 -49.81
C PHE A 82 5.66 0.28 -48.44
N SER A 83 5.04 1.26 -47.80
CA SER A 83 5.42 1.69 -46.46
C SER A 83 4.20 1.83 -45.58
N GLN A 84 4.26 1.23 -44.38
CA GLN A 84 3.19 1.31 -43.40
C GLN A 84 3.77 1.43 -42.00
N THR A 85 3.28 2.41 -41.25
CA THR A 85 3.55 2.55 -39.82
C THR A 85 2.26 2.36 -39.04
N VAL A 86 2.27 1.40 -38.11
CA VAL A 86 1.11 1.07 -37.27
C VAL A 86 1.51 1.15 -35.80
N ALA A 87 0.67 1.78 -34.97
CA ALA A 87 0.84 1.76 -33.53
C ALA A 87 0.49 0.38 -32.97
N ALA A 88 1.41 -0.22 -32.22
CA ALA A 88 1.12 -1.41 -31.46
C ALA A 88 0.32 -1.03 -30.19
N PRO A 89 -0.72 -1.81 -29.82
CA PRO A 89 -1.44 -1.57 -28.57
C PRO A 89 -0.47 -1.68 -27.38
N PRO A 90 -0.53 -0.75 -26.41
CA PRO A 90 0.34 -0.81 -25.24
C PRO A 90 0.01 -2.03 -24.39
N THR A 91 1.04 -2.75 -23.97
CA THR A 91 0.93 -3.78 -22.93
C THR A 91 1.17 -3.13 -21.57
N TYR A 92 0.16 -3.14 -20.71
CA TYR A 92 0.26 -2.61 -19.35
C TYR A 92 0.96 -3.57 -18.41
N VAL A 93 1.71 -3.02 -17.45
CA VAL A 93 2.37 -3.80 -16.40
C VAL A 93 1.34 -4.47 -15.49
N GLY A 94 0.23 -3.79 -15.20
CA GLY A 94 -0.88 -4.34 -14.42
C GLY A 94 -0.43 -4.87 -13.05
N ASP A 95 -0.86 -6.07 -12.70
CA ASP A 95 -0.62 -6.71 -11.39
C ASP A 95 0.68 -7.53 -11.35
N GLN A 96 1.57 -7.38 -12.35
CA GLN A 96 2.81 -8.16 -12.44
C GLN A 96 3.90 -7.70 -11.46
N ILE A 97 3.70 -6.57 -10.76
CA ILE A 97 4.59 -6.11 -9.70
C ILE A 97 4.00 -6.52 -8.36
N SER A 98 4.63 -7.51 -7.75
CA SER A 98 4.29 -7.96 -6.41
C SER A 98 5.53 -8.06 -5.53
N MET A 99 5.31 -7.91 -4.24
CA MET A 99 6.33 -8.15 -3.22
C MET A 99 5.81 -9.18 -2.24
N THR A 100 6.68 -10.10 -1.86
CA THR A 100 6.40 -11.09 -0.81
C THR A 100 7.48 -10.96 0.24
N PRO A 101 7.45 -9.87 1.02
CA PRO A 101 8.44 -9.65 2.06
C PRO A 101 8.42 -10.81 3.06
N THR A 102 9.61 -11.30 3.41
CA THR A 102 9.76 -12.25 4.50
C THR A 102 9.91 -11.46 5.79
N TYR A 103 9.12 -11.80 6.80
CA TYR A 103 8.99 -11.00 8.00
C TYR A 103 9.56 -11.71 9.23
N GLY A 104 10.03 -10.88 10.16
CA GLY A 104 10.70 -11.32 11.37
C GLY A 104 9.79 -11.40 12.58
N THR A 105 10.40 -11.81 13.69
CA THR A 105 9.82 -11.73 15.03
C THR A 105 10.38 -10.51 15.76
N ALA A 106 9.55 -9.91 16.59
CA ALA A 106 9.84 -8.76 17.42
C ALA A 106 9.44 -9.06 18.87
N GLN A 107 10.07 -8.36 19.81
CA GLN A 107 9.71 -8.42 21.22
C GLN A 107 9.45 -6.99 21.70
N LEU A 108 8.27 -6.78 22.28
CA LEU A 108 7.87 -5.51 22.88
C LEU A 108 7.87 -5.68 24.39
N ARG A 109 8.74 -4.97 25.09
CA ARG A 109 8.85 -4.99 26.54
C ARG A 109 7.75 -4.17 27.18
N LEU A 110 7.36 -4.51 28.41
CA LEU A 110 6.40 -3.76 29.22
C LEU A 110 6.96 -2.37 29.57
N GLY A 111 8.25 -2.30 29.93
CA GLY A 111 8.86 -1.08 30.44
C GLY A 111 8.47 -0.78 31.88
N ALA A 112 8.98 0.33 32.42
CA ALA A 112 8.71 0.70 33.81
C ALA A 112 7.25 1.12 33.99
N PHE A 113 6.66 0.68 35.10
CA PHE A 113 5.25 0.88 35.40
C PHE A 113 5.07 1.61 36.73
N ASN A 114 3.90 2.20 36.91
CA ASN A 114 3.53 2.91 38.12
C ASN A 114 2.94 1.94 39.13
N VAL A 115 3.25 2.16 40.40
CA VAL A 115 2.65 1.43 41.52
C VAL A 115 2.16 2.42 42.57
N THR A 116 1.13 2.02 43.31
CA THR A 116 0.60 2.82 44.43
C THR A 116 0.91 2.07 45.71
N VAL A 117 1.50 2.77 46.67
CA VAL A 117 1.76 2.23 48.01
C VAL A 117 1.00 3.11 48.99
N GLU A 118 0.24 2.49 49.89
CA GLU A 118 -0.54 3.22 50.89
C GLU A 118 0.39 3.89 51.92
N PRO A 119 0.10 5.15 52.33
CA PRO A 119 0.88 5.80 53.37
C PRO A 119 0.80 5.07 54.71
N VAL A 120 1.92 4.93 55.39
CA VAL A 120 1.98 4.36 56.74
C VAL A 120 1.98 5.49 57.76
N VAL A 121 1.06 5.42 58.73
CA VAL A 121 0.93 6.40 59.82
C VAL A 121 1.26 5.73 61.15
N ALA A 122 2.23 6.29 61.87
CA ALA A 122 2.65 5.81 63.18
C ALA A 122 2.46 6.90 64.24
N ASN A 123 1.73 6.55 65.30
CA ASN A 123 1.51 7.38 66.47
C ASN A 123 2.56 7.08 67.54
N MET A 124 3.23 8.12 68.04
CA MET A 124 4.34 7.98 68.97
C MET A 124 4.12 8.80 70.24
N ASN A 125 4.52 8.21 71.36
CA ASN A 125 4.59 8.88 72.66
C ASN A 125 6.05 9.07 73.04
N ILE A 126 6.34 10.22 73.63
CA ILE A 126 7.70 10.56 74.06
C ILE A 126 7.93 9.98 75.46
N PRO A 127 8.95 9.13 75.66
CA PRO A 127 9.26 8.59 76.98
C PRO A 127 9.46 9.69 78.02
N GLY A 128 8.87 9.52 79.21
CA GLY A 128 8.98 10.48 80.32
C GLY A 128 7.93 11.60 80.33
N LEU A 129 7.12 11.74 79.28
CA LEU A 129 5.93 12.59 79.28
C LEU A 129 4.67 11.72 79.49
N LEU A 130 3.78 12.15 80.38
CA LEU A 130 2.52 11.45 80.64
C LEU A 130 1.40 12.01 79.74
N PRO A 131 0.78 11.20 78.86
CA PRO A 131 -0.32 11.65 78.02
C PRO A 131 -1.47 12.27 78.84
N GLY A 132 -1.99 13.41 78.39
CA GLY A 132 -3.09 14.13 79.04
C GLY A 132 -2.73 14.90 80.32
N ALA A 133 -1.51 14.75 80.84
CA ALA A 133 -1.08 15.44 82.05
C ALA A 133 -0.82 16.93 81.80
N THR A 134 -0.98 17.77 82.83
CA THR A 134 -0.52 19.16 82.81
C THR A 134 0.75 19.26 83.63
N MET A 135 1.88 19.45 82.95
CA MET A 135 3.21 19.50 83.57
C MET A 135 4.17 20.36 82.74
N PRO A 136 5.23 20.93 83.32
CA PRO A 136 6.26 21.58 82.53
C PRO A 136 7.04 20.53 81.71
N ILE A 137 7.31 20.85 80.45
CA ILE A 137 8.21 20.07 79.59
C ILE A 137 9.63 20.59 79.83
N PRO A 138 10.58 19.77 80.34
CA PRO A 138 11.95 20.21 80.54
C PRO A 138 12.68 20.37 79.19
N ALA A 139 13.69 21.25 79.15
CA ALA A 139 14.62 21.30 78.04
C ALA A 139 15.50 20.04 78.05
N SER A 140 15.39 19.20 77.02
CA SER A 140 16.12 17.94 76.94
C SER A 140 16.20 17.42 75.51
N SER A 141 17.03 16.40 75.33
CA SER A 141 16.98 15.50 74.17
C SER A 141 16.23 14.23 74.55
N PHE A 142 15.51 13.65 73.60
CA PHE A 142 14.80 12.39 73.77
C PHE A 142 14.86 11.57 72.48
N ASP A 143 14.92 10.25 72.65
CA ASP A 143 14.85 9.29 71.57
C ASP A 143 13.48 8.61 71.59
N VAL A 144 12.93 8.39 70.41
CA VAL A 144 11.67 7.69 70.21
C VAL A 144 11.98 6.27 69.71
N PRO A 145 11.24 5.24 70.17
CA PRO A 145 11.43 3.89 69.66
C PRO A 145 11.27 3.81 68.14
N ASP A 146 12.02 2.90 67.53
CA ASP A 146 11.93 2.62 66.10
C ASP A 146 10.50 2.23 65.70
N ILE A 147 10.08 2.64 64.51
CA ILE A 147 8.76 2.30 63.96
C ILE A 147 8.93 1.04 63.08
N PRO A 148 8.46 -0.14 63.50
CA PRO A 148 8.48 -1.33 62.66
C PRO A 148 7.42 -1.25 61.55
N ASN A 149 7.61 -2.00 60.47
CA ASN A 149 6.69 -2.11 59.34
C ASN A 149 6.31 -0.73 58.76
N ALA A 150 7.32 0.10 58.55
CA ALA A 150 7.16 1.47 58.06
C ALA A 150 6.81 1.55 56.56
N MET A 151 6.70 0.40 55.89
CA MET A 151 6.17 0.22 54.53
C MET A 151 5.30 -1.06 54.49
N PRO A 152 4.33 -1.16 53.56
CA PRO A 152 3.56 -2.38 53.36
C PRO A 152 4.44 -3.60 53.01
N ASP A 153 3.96 -4.79 53.36
CA ASP A 153 4.61 -6.07 53.07
C ASP A 153 4.49 -6.43 51.58
N GLU A 154 5.31 -5.78 50.75
CA GLU A 154 5.45 -6.05 49.33
C GLU A 154 6.78 -6.78 49.11
N ALA A 155 6.73 -7.98 48.55
CA ALA A 155 7.83 -8.95 48.59
C ALA A 155 9.17 -8.45 48.01
N SER A 156 9.13 -7.42 47.16
CA SER A 156 10.26 -6.52 46.81
C SER A 156 9.77 -5.56 45.72
N ILE A 157 10.08 -4.27 45.84
CA ILE A 157 9.84 -3.26 44.81
C ILE A 157 11.18 -2.62 44.43
N LYS A 158 11.63 -2.88 43.19
CA LYS A 158 12.81 -2.23 42.62
C LYS A 158 12.40 -0.95 41.91
N CYS A 159 12.81 0.17 42.49
CA CYS A 159 12.44 1.51 42.06
C CYS A 159 13.34 1.97 40.92
N LYS A 160 12.74 2.51 39.86
CA LYS A 160 13.44 3.19 38.77
C LYS A 160 13.48 4.70 38.99
N SER A 161 12.40 5.26 39.53
CA SER A 161 12.32 6.65 39.96
C SER A 161 11.18 6.83 40.94
N GLY A 162 11.23 7.86 41.77
CA GLY A 162 10.17 8.21 42.70
C GLY A 162 10.74 8.94 43.89
N THR A 163 9.86 9.45 44.75
CA THR A 163 10.28 10.10 45.99
C THR A 163 9.59 9.45 47.17
N ILE A 164 10.30 9.32 48.28
CA ILE A 164 9.73 8.94 49.57
C ILE A 164 9.77 10.16 50.48
N GLY A 165 8.66 10.43 51.16
CA GLY A 165 8.52 11.52 52.11
C GLY A 165 8.25 11.00 53.51
N LEU A 166 8.93 11.58 54.49
CA LEU A 166 8.59 11.42 55.91
C LEU A 166 8.07 12.75 56.43
N THR A 167 6.79 12.76 56.82
CA THR A 167 6.19 13.89 57.55
C THR A 167 6.18 13.59 59.04
N LEU A 168 6.68 14.52 59.83
CA LEU A 168 6.57 14.50 61.28
C LEU A 168 5.65 15.62 61.73
N HIS A 169 4.54 15.26 62.37
CA HIS A 169 3.62 16.20 62.99
C HIS A 169 3.81 16.20 64.51
N ASN A 170 4.07 17.38 65.06
CA ASN A 170 4.33 17.60 66.47
C ASN A 170 3.06 18.09 67.17
N ASN A 171 2.41 17.22 67.94
CA ASN A 171 1.23 17.58 68.72
C ASN A 171 1.58 18.31 70.03
N LEU A 172 2.85 18.39 70.42
CA LEU A 172 3.25 19.05 71.65
C LEU A 172 3.00 20.56 71.59
N PRO A 173 2.75 21.19 72.76
CA PRO A 173 2.63 22.65 72.90
C PRO A 173 3.99 23.39 72.87
N VAL A 174 5.07 22.71 72.46
CA VAL A 174 6.42 23.28 72.31
C VAL A 174 7.04 22.81 71.00
N ASP A 175 7.97 23.60 70.48
CA ASP A 175 8.75 23.21 69.30
C ASP A 175 9.73 22.08 69.63
N ILE A 176 9.98 21.23 68.64
CA ILE A 176 11.02 20.20 68.69
C ILE A 176 11.98 20.42 67.52
N THR A 177 13.23 19.99 67.68
CA THR A 177 14.24 20.07 66.62
C THR A 177 14.87 18.70 66.42
N GLY A 178 15.01 18.24 65.19
CA GLY A 178 15.69 16.97 64.90
C GLY A 178 17.17 17.04 65.24
N SER A 179 17.66 16.01 65.94
CA SER A 179 19.05 15.91 66.41
C SER A 179 19.93 15.12 65.44
N SER A 180 19.34 14.22 64.66
CA SER A 180 20.02 13.35 63.70
C SER A 180 19.16 13.07 62.47
N PRO A 181 19.77 12.60 61.37
CA PRO A 181 19.02 12.05 60.25
C PRO A 181 18.26 10.78 60.65
N ILE A 182 17.05 10.67 60.13
CA ILE A 182 16.18 9.51 60.30
C ILE A 182 16.37 8.58 59.10
N LYS A 183 16.41 7.27 59.33
CA LYS A 183 16.70 6.28 58.29
C LYS A 183 15.54 5.30 58.16
N LEU A 184 15.15 4.97 56.93
CA LEU A 184 14.40 3.76 56.64
C LEU A 184 15.39 2.63 56.38
N VAL A 185 15.32 1.55 57.15
CA VAL A 185 16.18 0.38 56.99
C VAL A 185 15.34 -0.86 56.70
N ASP A 186 15.90 -1.82 55.97
CA ASP A 186 15.26 -3.13 55.79
C ASP A 186 15.48 -4.06 57.00
N GLY A 187 14.91 -5.27 56.95
CA GLY A 187 15.07 -6.28 58.01
C GLY A 187 16.51 -6.78 58.22
N GLN A 188 17.46 -6.44 57.34
CA GLN A 188 18.89 -6.72 57.47
C GLN A 188 19.69 -5.50 57.94
N GLY A 189 19.05 -4.34 58.13
CA GLY A 189 19.69 -3.08 58.52
C GLY A 189 20.27 -2.27 57.35
N THR A 190 20.00 -2.65 56.10
CA THR A 190 20.42 -1.86 54.92
C THR A 190 19.58 -0.61 54.81
N ILE A 191 20.22 0.55 54.63
CA ILE A 191 19.53 1.83 54.48
C ILE A 191 18.83 1.88 53.12
N GLN A 192 17.51 2.04 53.14
CA GLN A 192 16.66 2.19 51.97
C GLN A 192 16.26 3.65 51.71
N ALA A 193 16.13 4.46 52.76
CA ALA A 193 15.87 5.90 52.67
C ALA A 193 16.54 6.69 53.79
N PHE A 194 16.84 7.96 53.52
CA PHE A 194 17.51 8.89 54.43
C PHE A 194 16.76 10.22 54.46
N PHE A 195 16.24 10.59 55.64
CA PHE A 195 15.51 11.82 55.88
C PHE A 195 16.33 12.74 56.78
N ASP A 196 16.91 13.79 56.21
CA ASP A 196 17.71 14.74 56.98
C ASP A 196 16.84 15.74 57.77
N PHE A 197 16.55 15.38 59.02
CA PHE A 197 15.90 16.26 60.00
C PHE A 197 16.91 17.02 60.88
N THR A 198 18.21 16.97 60.57
CA THR A 198 19.25 17.57 61.41
C THR A 198 19.06 19.09 61.50
N ASN A 199 18.84 19.59 62.71
CA ASN A 199 18.53 21.01 62.98
C ASN A 199 17.23 21.52 62.33
N VAL A 200 16.35 20.62 61.86
CA VAL A 200 15.04 20.99 61.36
C VAL A 200 14.10 21.21 62.54
N SER A 201 13.55 22.42 62.67
CA SER A 201 12.56 22.76 63.69
C SER A 201 11.16 22.40 63.23
N ILE A 202 10.45 21.61 64.04
CA ILE A 202 9.06 21.23 63.86
C ILE A 202 8.24 22.03 64.88
N PRO A 203 7.46 23.03 64.43
CA PRO A 203 6.73 23.92 65.31
C PRO A 203 5.73 23.18 66.20
N SER A 204 5.37 23.77 67.33
CA SER A 204 4.26 23.32 68.16
C SER A 204 2.98 23.23 67.34
N LYS A 205 2.28 22.09 67.42
CA LYS A 205 1.07 21.78 66.64
C LYS A 205 1.27 21.87 65.12
N GLY A 206 2.52 21.83 64.66
CA GLY A 206 2.92 21.96 63.26
C GLY A 206 3.50 20.66 62.70
N SER A 207 3.88 20.68 61.42
CA SER A 207 4.52 19.55 60.76
C SER A 207 5.67 19.99 59.86
N GLN A 208 6.59 19.06 59.62
CA GLN A 208 7.65 19.19 58.61
C GLN A 208 7.76 17.91 57.79
N THR A 209 8.09 18.05 56.52
CA THR A 209 8.27 16.93 55.59
C THR A 209 9.66 17.00 54.98
N VAL A 210 10.36 15.88 55.00
CA VAL A 210 11.65 15.70 54.31
C VAL A 210 11.50 14.58 53.29
N TYR A 211 12.15 14.76 52.14
CA TYR A 211 12.08 13.84 51.01
C TYR A 211 13.43 13.20 50.73
N ASP A 212 13.40 12.00 50.18
CA ASP A 212 14.55 11.31 49.59
C ASP A 212 14.18 10.72 48.23
N ASP A 213 15.19 10.51 47.37
CA ASP A 213 15.04 9.91 46.04
C ASP A 213 15.09 8.39 46.14
N LEU A 214 14.15 7.72 45.47
CA LEU A 214 14.06 6.26 45.39
C LEU A 214 14.71 5.68 44.13
N ALA A 215 15.31 6.48 43.25
CA ALA A 215 15.99 5.98 42.06
C ALA A 215 17.00 4.86 42.39
N ASP A 216 16.87 3.73 41.69
CA ASP A 216 17.68 2.52 41.82
C ASP A 216 17.69 1.85 43.21
N ARG A 217 16.71 2.18 44.08
CA ARG A 217 16.56 1.59 45.42
C ARG A 217 15.58 0.42 45.44
N ILE A 218 15.70 -0.43 46.46
CA ILE A 218 14.84 -1.61 46.63
C ILE A 218 14.04 -1.47 47.92
N LEU A 219 12.74 -1.25 47.81
CA LEU A 219 11.85 -1.28 48.97
C LEU A 219 11.46 -2.74 49.22
N GLY A 220 11.83 -3.27 50.39
CA GLY A 220 11.63 -4.68 50.73
C GLY A 220 10.78 -4.87 51.98
N ASN A 221 10.53 -6.13 52.31
CA ASN A 221 9.78 -6.52 53.51
C ASN A 221 10.47 -6.12 54.82
N GLY A 222 9.66 -5.84 55.84
CA GLY A 222 10.13 -5.63 57.20
C GLY A 222 10.95 -4.35 57.38
N THR A 223 10.61 -3.28 56.65
CA THR A 223 11.29 -2.00 56.83
C THR A 223 10.93 -1.34 58.15
N SER A 224 11.88 -0.66 58.76
CA SER A 224 11.68 0.12 59.97
C SER A 224 12.27 1.52 59.84
N ILE A 225 11.64 2.49 60.52
CA ILE A 225 12.21 3.82 60.71
C ILE A 225 13.05 3.81 61.98
N THR A 226 14.29 4.26 61.86
CA THR A 226 15.27 4.30 62.96
C THR A 226 15.94 5.67 63.07
N GLY A 227 16.55 5.95 64.23
CA GLY A 227 17.29 7.20 64.46
C GLY A 227 16.40 8.41 64.77
N LEU A 228 15.22 8.15 65.35
CA LEU A 228 14.26 9.17 65.79
C LEU A 228 14.76 9.86 67.07
N SER A 229 15.62 10.88 66.92
CA SER A 229 16.17 11.66 68.04
C SER A 229 15.85 13.14 67.88
N PHE A 230 15.32 13.74 68.95
CA PHE A 230 14.88 15.14 68.96
C PHE A 230 15.37 15.87 70.20
N ARG A 231 15.35 17.21 70.12
CA ARG A 231 15.60 18.11 71.24
C ARG A 231 14.48 19.15 71.36
N THR A 232 14.17 19.57 72.58
CA THR A 232 13.23 20.66 72.84
C THR A 232 13.84 21.67 73.80
N ALA A 233 13.49 22.96 73.63
CA ALA A 233 13.87 24.02 74.56
C ALA A 233 13.05 23.98 75.87
N GLY A 234 12.07 23.08 75.98
CA GLY A 234 11.15 23.01 77.10
C GLY A 234 10.10 24.13 77.09
N SER A 235 9.20 24.09 78.08
CA SER A 235 8.13 25.08 78.26
C SER A 235 8.45 26.04 79.41
N SER A 236 8.05 27.30 79.30
CA SER A 236 8.24 28.31 80.37
C SER A 236 7.33 28.12 81.60
N GLY A 237 6.40 27.17 81.57
CA GLY A 237 5.47 26.82 82.66
C GLY A 237 4.72 25.51 82.35
N PRO A 238 3.78 25.07 83.21
CA PRO A 238 2.99 23.87 82.95
C PRO A 238 2.18 23.97 81.66
N VAL A 239 2.25 22.93 80.84
CA VAL A 239 1.51 22.81 79.58
C VAL A 239 0.77 21.47 79.55
N THR A 240 -0.35 21.42 78.82
CA THR A 240 -1.13 20.19 78.67
C THR A 240 -0.51 19.32 77.58
N ILE A 241 -0.07 18.12 77.97
CA ILE A 241 0.41 17.10 77.04
C ILE A 241 -0.79 16.48 76.33
N PRO A 242 -0.75 16.27 75.01
CA PRO A 242 -1.81 15.57 74.28
C PRO A 242 -2.16 14.22 74.93
N ALA A 243 -3.45 13.89 74.97
CA ALA A 243 -3.93 12.61 75.50
C ALA A 243 -3.73 11.45 74.52
N ASP A 244 -3.67 11.75 73.22
CA ASP A 244 -3.50 10.77 72.14
C ASP A 244 -2.01 10.60 71.82
N SER A 245 -1.58 11.00 70.62
CA SER A 245 -0.19 10.94 70.17
C SER A 245 0.52 12.27 70.39
N MET A 246 1.78 12.21 70.83
CA MET A 246 2.64 13.40 70.96
C MET A 246 3.34 13.74 69.64
N LEU A 247 3.68 12.70 68.88
CA LEU A 247 4.23 12.81 67.53
C LEU A 247 3.49 11.85 66.60
N VAL A 248 3.28 12.29 65.36
CA VAL A 248 2.75 11.44 64.29
C VAL A 248 3.75 11.43 63.15
N ALA A 249 4.24 10.24 62.79
CA ALA A 249 5.04 10.04 61.61
C ALA A 249 4.15 9.53 60.47
N THR A 250 4.30 10.10 59.28
CA THR A 250 3.63 9.63 58.06
C THR A 250 4.66 9.41 56.97
N VAL A 251 4.83 8.16 56.55
CA VAL A 251 5.65 7.77 55.41
C VAL A 251 4.75 7.63 54.20
N PHE A 252 5.14 8.24 53.10
CA PHE A 252 4.42 8.12 51.84
C PHE A 252 5.39 8.13 50.67
N VAL A 253 5.00 7.51 49.56
CA VAL A 253 5.73 7.58 48.30
C VAL A 253 4.95 8.38 47.27
N ASN A 254 5.65 9.07 46.38
CA ASN A 254 5.03 9.84 45.31
C ASN A 254 5.76 9.62 43.99
N GLY A 255 4.98 9.51 42.90
CA GLY A 255 5.50 9.33 41.54
C GLY A 255 6.30 8.05 41.34
N LEU A 256 5.96 6.98 42.07
CA LEU A 256 6.74 5.76 42.10
C LEU A 256 6.63 4.99 40.77
N ARG A 257 7.76 4.88 40.08
CA ARG A 257 7.96 4.04 38.90
C ARG A 257 8.94 2.95 39.20
N VAL A 258 8.59 1.73 38.83
CA VAL A 258 9.32 0.53 39.23
C VAL A 258 9.74 -0.28 38.01
N SER A 259 10.88 -0.95 38.14
CA SER A 259 11.37 -1.92 37.16
C SER A 259 10.93 -3.34 37.50
N GLU A 260 10.68 -3.63 38.78
CA GLU A 260 10.25 -4.93 39.26
C GLU A 260 9.37 -4.73 40.49
N ALA A 261 8.25 -5.44 40.55
CA ALA A 261 7.40 -5.43 41.74
C ALA A 261 6.64 -6.76 41.86
N GLN A 262 6.48 -7.21 43.11
CA GLN A 262 5.52 -8.24 43.49
C GLN A 262 4.53 -7.64 44.47
N MET A 263 3.34 -7.26 43.99
CA MET A 263 2.36 -6.60 44.84
C MET A 263 0.92 -6.90 44.44
N SER A 264 0.02 -6.72 45.41
CA SER A 264 -1.41 -6.52 45.20
C SER A 264 -1.70 -5.03 45.09
N GLY A 265 -2.55 -4.61 44.17
CA GLY A 265 -2.96 -3.20 44.01
C GLY A 265 -2.28 -2.46 42.86
N LEU A 266 -1.97 -3.13 41.74
CA LEU A 266 -1.45 -2.44 40.55
C LEU A 266 -2.56 -1.59 39.93
N PRO A 267 -2.41 -0.26 39.82
CA PRO A 267 -3.45 0.60 39.29
C PRO A 267 -3.58 0.45 37.76
N ALA A 268 -4.79 0.69 37.25
CA ALA A 268 -5.02 0.86 35.83
C ALA A 268 -4.11 1.98 35.28
N GLN A 269 -3.41 1.69 34.18
CA GLN A 269 -2.42 2.62 33.64
C GLN A 269 -2.14 2.37 32.17
N ARG A 270 -1.59 3.40 31.51
CA ARG A 270 -1.15 3.35 30.12
C ARG A 270 0.34 3.66 30.04
N LEU A 271 1.10 2.68 29.58
CA LEU A 271 2.50 2.83 29.22
C LEU A 271 2.53 3.25 27.75
N THR A 272 2.90 4.50 27.48
CA THR A 272 2.84 5.08 26.13
C THR A 272 4.19 5.00 25.45
N ASP A 273 4.22 4.54 24.20
CA ASP A 273 5.43 4.35 23.38
C ASP A 273 6.55 3.67 24.17
N ASN A 274 6.18 2.66 24.96
CA ASN A 274 7.03 2.08 25.98
C ASN A 274 8.11 1.16 25.38
N ASP A 275 7.89 0.67 24.15
CA ASP A 275 8.93 -0.01 23.40
C ASP A 275 8.74 0.16 21.87
N ARG A 276 9.82 -0.08 21.14
CA ARG A 276 9.84 -0.11 19.67
C ARG A 276 10.58 -1.33 19.19
N ALA A 277 10.02 -2.00 18.19
CA ALA A 277 10.67 -3.14 17.57
C ALA A 277 10.65 -3.00 16.05
N SER A 278 11.76 -3.33 15.39
CA SER A 278 11.87 -3.31 13.94
C SER A 278 11.70 -4.72 13.37
N MET A 279 10.79 -4.86 12.42
CA MET A 279 10.66 -6.07 11.61
C MET A 279 11.32 -5.82 10.25
N ASN A 280 12.45 -6.45 10.01
CA ASN A 280 13.17 -6.28 8.74
C ASN A 280 12.31 -6.75 7.57
N ILE A 281 12.27 -5.94 6.52
CA ILE A 281 11.71 -6.32 5.23
C ILE A 281 12.84 -6.94 4.43
N VAL A 282 12.84 -8.26 4.28
CA VAL A 282 13.81 -8.95 3.44
C VAL A 282 13.19 -9.18 2.06
N ASP A 283 13.52 -8.30 1.12
CA ASP A 283 13.31 -8.45 -0.32
C ASP A 283 14.44 -7.70 -1.06
N SER A 284 14.74 -8.12 -2.30
CA SER A 284 15.62 -7.37 -3.20
C SER A 284 14.98 -6.08 -3.72
N THR A 285 13.69 -5.87 -3.49
CA THR A 285 13.02 -4.60 -3.76
C THR A 285 13.16 -3.68 -2.55
N ILE A 286 13.85 -2.54 -2.70
CA ILE A 286 13.99 -1.55 -1.63
C ILE A 286 12.95 -0.45 -1.82
N ILE A 287 12.12 -0.24 -0.82
CA ILE A 287 10.94 0.62 -0.91
C ILE A 287 11.32 2.06 -0.57
N GLN A 288 10.85 3.05 -1.33
CA GLN A 288 10.75 4.43 -0.82
C GLN A 288 9.29 4.74 -0.50
N GLU A 289 8.41 4.41 -1.43
CA GLU A 289 6.97 4.60 -1.30
C GLU A 289 6.22 3.57 -2.14
N ILE A 290 5.17 2.97 -1.58
CA ILE A 290 4.29 2.04 -2.29
C ILE A 290 2.84 2.32 -1.93
N HIS A 291 1.98 2.38 -2.95
CA HIS A 291 0.53 2.33 -2.82
C HIS A 291 0.08 0.91 -3.16
N ALA A 292 -0.45 0.21 -2.16
CA ALA A 292 -0.86 -1.17 -2.29
C ALA A 292 -2.27 -1.23 -2.92
N LYS A 293 -2.36 -1.96 -4.03
CA LYS A 293 -3.65 -2.33 -4.65
C LYS A 293 -4.36 -3.39 -3.82
N SER A 294 -3.59 -4.39 -3.37
CA SER A 294 -4.05 -5.47 -2.50
C SER A 294 -2.87 -6.11 -1.77
N GLY A 295 -3.17 -6.91 -0.75
CA GLY A 295 -2.20 -7.64 0.06
C GLY A 295 -2.76 -7.92 1.45
N ARG A 296 -2.29 -8.97 2.10
CA ARG A 296 -2.76 -9.34 3.46
C ARG A 296 -1.58 -9.71 4.33
N LEU A 297 -1.53 -9.13 5.52
CA LEU A 297 -0.57 -9.43 6.57
C LEU A 297 -1.28 -10.09 7.74
N ALA A 298 -0.63 -11.07 8.35
CA ALA A 298 -0.99 -11.58 9.67
C ALA A 298 0.02 -11.07 10.69
N LEU A 299 -0.49 -10.52 11.79
CA LEU A 299 0.27 -10.22 13.00
C LEU A 299 -0.21 -11.19 14.07
N GLU A 300 0.70 -11.97 14.66
CA GLU A 300 0.39 -12.83 15.79
C GLU A 300 1.10 -12.29 17.02
N PHE A 301 0.34 -12.14 18.09
CA PHE A 301 0.77 -11.58 19.35
C PHE A 301 0.72 -12.68 20.39
N ARG A 302 1.81 -12.85 21.13
CA ARG A 302 1.93 -13.80 22.23
C ARG A 302 2.36 -13.07 23.48
N ASN A 303 1.44 -13.00 24.43
CA ASN A 303 1.68 -12.37 25.71
C ASN A 303 2.54 -13.29 26.59
N ARG A 304 3.69 -12.84 27.05
CA ARG A 304 4.50 -13.55 28.07
C ARG A 304 4.38 -12.92 29.45
N ILE A 305 3.55 -11.87 29.57
CA ILE A 305 3.25 -11.22 30.83
C ILE A 305 2.18 -12.07 31.53
N ASN A 306 2.34 -12.29 32.83
CA ASN A 306 1.35 -12.98 33.66
C ASN A 306 0.12 -12.12 33.99
N LEU A 307 -0.25 -11.25 33.04
CA LEU A 307 -1.29 -10.26 33.18
C LEU A 307 -1.99 -10.05 31.84
N GLY A 308 -3.32 -9.94 31.86
CA GLY A 308 -4.10 -9.50 30.72
C GLY A 308 -3.88 -8.02 30.43
N VAL A 309 -3.52 -7.70 29.19
CA VAL A 309 -3.17 -6.36 28.74
C VAL A 309 -3.88 -6.03 27.43
N VAL A 310 -4.11 -4.74 27.17
CA VAL A 310 -4.48 -4.27 25.84
C VAL A 310 -3.24 -3.64 25.21
N LEU A 311 -2.74 -4.27 24.15
CA LEU A 311 -1.62 -3.77 23.38
C LEU A 311 -2.15 -2.86 22.28
N LYS A 312 -1.91 -1.55 22.40
CA LYS A 312 -2.03 -0.63 21.27
C LYS A 312 -0.73 -0.64 20.49
N PHE A 313 -0.83 -0.72 19.17
CA PHE A 313 0.34 -0.77 18.32
C PHE A 313 0.16 0.10 17.08
N ARG A 314 1.28 0.69 16.64
CA ARG A 314 1.36 1.50 15.43
C ARG A 314 2.47 0.95 14.55
N LEU A 315 2.21 0.87 13.25
CA LEU A 315 3.24 0.59 12.24
C LEU A 315 3.69 1.93 11.64
N SER A 316 4.91 2.37 11.95
CA SER A 316 5.40 3.73 11.63
C SER A 316 5.36 4.04 10.13
N GLU A 317 5.71 3.06 9.29
CA GLU A 317 5.81 3.20 7.84
C GLU A 317 4.48 2.96 7.11
N LEU A 318 3.42 2.56 7.82
CA LEU A 318 2.15 2.20 7.22
C LEU A 318 1.12 3.31 7.41
N TRP A 319 0.53 3.75 6.31
CA TRP A 319 -0.41 4.86 6.25
C TRP A 319 -1.72 4.43 5.59
N HIS A 320 -2.83 4.96 6.06
CA HIS A 320 -4.15 4.73 5.48
C HIS A 320 -4.93 6.04 5.38
N SER A 321 -5.93 6.06 4.50
CA SER A 321 -6.81 7.21 4.32
C SER A 321 -7.92 7.17 5.37
N ALA A 322 -7.94 8.15 6.27
CA ALA A 322 -9.01 8.37 7.23
C ALA A 322 -9.52 9.81 7.09
N GLY A 323 -10.80 9.98 6.75
CA GLY A 323 -11.40 11.31 6.57
C GLY A 323 -10.75 12.16 5.45
N GLY A 324 -10.22 11.52 4.41
CA GLY A 324 -9.55 12.19 3.29
C GLY A 324 -8.12 12.65 3.58
N ARG A 325 -7.54 12.27 4.72
CA ARG A 325 -6.15 12.52 5.09
C ARG A 325 -5.41 11.20 5.31
N MET A 326 -4.13 11.18 4.94
CA MET A 326 -3.26 10.05 5.25
C MET A 326 -2.84 10.13 6.71
N VAL A 327 -3.13 9.08 7.48
CA VAL A 327 -2.75 8.94 8.88
C VAL A 327 -2.03 7.62 9.09
N GLN A 328 -1.12 7.58 10.07
CA GLN A 328 -0.42 6.35 10.42
C GLN A 328 -1.41 5.30 10.92
N PHE A 329 -1.14 4.05 10.58
CA PHE A 329 -1.94 2.93 11.04
C PHE A 329 -1.70 2.65 12.52
N GLU A 330 -2.76 2.73 13.32
CA GLU A 330 -2.78 2.37 14.73
C GLU A 330 -4.00 1.47 14.99
N ASP A 331 -3.81 0.39 15.76
CA ASP A 331 -4.89 -0.46 16.24
C ASP A 331 -4.55 -1.04 17.62
N SER A 332 -5.43 -1.88 18.16
CA SER A 332 -5.29 -2.49 19.47
C SER A 332 -5.72 -3.95 19.49
N VAL A 333 -5.04 -4.74 20.30
CA VAL A 333 -5.38 -6.14 20.55
C VAL A 333 -5.44 -6.41 22.05
N ALA A 334 -6.52 -7.04 22.50
CA ALA A 334 -6.64 -7.50 23.89
C ALA A 334 -6.00 -8.87 24.02
N LEU A 335 -5.10 -9.02 24.99
CA LEU A 335 -4.37 -10.25 25.27
C LEU A 335 -4.70 -10.68 26.69
N SER A 336 -5.17 -11.93 26.87
CA SER A 336 -5.27 -12.52 28.20
C SER A 336 -3.87 -12.81 28.78
N ALA A 337 -3.79 -13.03 30.10
CA ALA A 337 -2.53 -13.42 30.75
C ALA A 337 -1.97 -14.68 30.08
N SER A 338 -0.71 -14.64 29.66
CA SER A 338 -0.07 -15.72 28.88
C SER A 338 -0.81 -16.16 27.61
N GLY A 339 -1.69 -15.31 27.07
CA GLY A 339 -2.55 -15.61 25.92
C GLY A 339 -1.91 -15.27 24.57
N GLU A 340 -2.64 -15.63 23.51
CA GLU A 340 -2.27 -15.37 22.12
C GLU A 340 -3.44 -14.72 21.38
N ALA A 341 -3.14 -13.85 20.41
CA ALA A 341 -4.13 -13.25 19.51
C ALA A 341 -3.55 -13.10 18.10
N SER A 342 -4.41 -13.21 17.10
CA SER A 342 -4.04 -12.97 15.70
C SER A 342 -4.84 -11.78 15.17
N TYR A 343 -4.17 -10.92 14.43
CA TYR A 343 -4.75 -9.76 13.77
C TYR A 343 -4.39 -9.82 12.30
N GLU A 344 -5.40 -9.66 11.45
CA GLU A 344 -5.21 -9.67 10.01
C GLU A 344 -5.41 -8.27 9.43
N LEU A 345 -4.43 -7.81 8.66
CA LEU A 345 -4.42 -6.51 8.04
C LEU A 345 -4.54 -6.62 6.52
N ASN A 346 -5.62 -6.08 5.98
CA ASN A 346 -5.79 -5.89 4.54
C ASN A 346 -5.12 -4.58 4.11
N LEU A 347 -4.16 -4.67 3.21
CA LEU A 347 -3.36 -3.53 2.73
C LEU A 347 -3.98 -2.79 1.55
N ALA A 348 -5.16 -3.16 1.07
CA ALA A 348 -5.80 -2.47 -0.04
C ALA A 348 -6.02 -0.98 0.28
N GLY A 349 -5.45 -0.10 -0.55
CA GLY A 349 -5.53 1.36 -0.37
C GLY A 349 -4.57 1.93 0.68
N TYR A 350 -3.69 1.11 1.24
CA TYR A 350 -2.64 1.57 2.16
C TYR A 350 -1.43 2.07 1.40
N ARG A 351 -0.69 2.99 2.04
CA ARG A 351 0.59 3.51 1.57
C ARG A 351 1.69 3.07 2.54
N ILE A 352 2.76 2.49 2.01
CA ILE A 352 3.96 2.11 2.77
C ILE A 352 5.03 3.14 2.42
N SER A 353 5.45 3.95 3.38
CA SER A 353 6.48 4.98 3.18
C SER A 353 7.12 5.38 4.52
N SER A 354 8.42 5.66 4.49
CA SER A 354 9.15 6.10 5.68
C SER A 354 8.63 7.46 6.19
N PRO A 355 8.39 7.65 7.50
CA PRO A 355 8.03 8.94 8.07
C PRO A 355 9.05 10.06 7.80
N SER A 356 10.32 9.71 7.60
CA SER A 356 11.40 10.65 7.31
C SER A 356 11.65 10.86 5.81
N GLY A 357 10.91 10.17 4.93
CA GLY A 357 11.08 10.24 3.46
C GLY A 357 12.24 9.41 2.90
N GLY A 358 12.91 8.63 3.74
CA GLY A 358 13.99 7.71 3.34
C GLY A 358 13.51 6.39 2.75
N LEU A 359 14.46 5.49 2.51
CA LEU A 359 14.16 4.11 2.12
C LEU A 359 13.63 3.32 3.31
N VAL A 360 12.60 2.50 3.07
CA VAL A 360 12.00 1.58 4.02
C VAL A 360 12.69 0.22 3.91
N THR A 361 13.45 -0.14 4.94
CA THR A 361 14.14 -1.43 5.07
C THR A 361 13.58 -2.30 6.19
N SER A 362 12.76 -1.72 7.06
CA SER A 362 12.06 -2.40 8.14
C SER A 362 10.72 -1.71 8.40
N LEU A 363 9.79 -2.45 8.98
CA LEU A 363 8.58 -1.90 9.59
C LEU A 363 8.82 -1.74 11.08
N GLU A 364 8.79 -0.51 11.58
CA GLU A 364 8.89 -0.21 13.00
C GLU A 364 7.50 -0.33 13.63
N LEU A 365 7.39 -1.24 14.60
CA LEU A 365 6.25 -1.43 15.46
C LEU A 365 6.48 -0.65 16.75
N VAL A 366 5.67 0.37 16.99
CA VAL A 366 5.66 1.14 18.24
C VAL A 366 4.49 0.66 19.09
N SER A 367 4.75 0.31 20.35
CA SER A 367 3.72 -0.21 21.24
C SER A 367 3.40 0.71 22.39
N SER A 368 2.14 0.64 22.83
CA SER A 368 1.66 1.19 24.09
C SER A 368 0.88 0.10 24.82
N VAL A 369 1.25 -0.20 26.05
CA VAL A 369 0.57 -1.21 26.88
C VAL A 369 -0.45 -0.53 27.79
N ILE A 370 -1.68 -1.03 27.77
CA ILE A 370 -2.75 -0.60 28.68
C ILE A 370 -3.06 -1.73 29.64
N ILE A 371 -2.96 -1.43 30.93
CA ILE A 371 -3.45 -2.27 32.02
C ILE A 371 -4.84 -1.72 32.38
N PRO A 372 -5.93 -2.44 32.03
CA PRO A 372 -7.26 -1.83 31.94
C PRO A 372 -7.94 -1.62 33.29
N ASN A 373 -7.61 -2.43 34.29
CA ASN A 373 -8.27 -2.44 35.60
C ASN A 373 -7.24 -2.50 36.72
N ASP A 374 -7.66 -2.04 37.90
CA ASP A 374 -6.90 -2.25 39.12
C ASP A 374 -6.82 -3.74 39.44
N ILE A 375 -5.63 -4.17 39.85
CA ILE A 375 -5.33 -5.58 40.08
C ILE A 375 -5.14 -5.81 41.55
N HIS A 376 -6.12 -6.42 42.19
CA HIS A 376 -6.09 -6.68 43.63
C HIS A 376 -5.45 -8.03 44.00
N THR A 377 -5.22 -8.90 43.01
CA THR A 377 -4.46 -10.15 43.22
C THR A 377 -2.96 -9.88 43.13
N PRO A 378 -2.11 -10.52 43.95
CA PRO A 378 -0.67 -10.41 43.82
C PRO A 378 -0.19 -10.84 42.43
N VAL A 379 0.55 -9.95 41.74
CA VAL A 379 1.19 -10.24 40.45
C VAL A 379 2.65 -9.82 40.53
N GLY A 380 3.54 -10.68 40.01
CA GLY A 380 4.93 -10.33 39.76
C GLY A 380 5.08 -9.77 38.36
N LEU A 381 5.60 -8.55 38.25
CA LEU A 381 5.88 -7.89 36.97
C LEU A 381 7.31 -7.39 36.93
N HIS A 382 7.91 -7.50 35.75
CA HIS A 382 9.21 -6.93 35.43
C HIS A 382 9.09 -6.03 34.20
N ASP A 383 9.86 -4.93 34.17
CA ASP A 383 9.94 -4.05 33.00
C ASP A 383 10.50 -4.74 31.74
N THR A 384 11.10 -5.92 31.90
CA THR A 384 11.60 -6.78 30.81
C THR A 384 10.58 -7.83 30.35
N ASP A 385 9.44 -7.97 31.05
CA ASP A 385 8.34 -8.80 30.57
C ASP A 385 7.90 -8.32 29.19
N LYS A 386 7.46 -9.25 28.33
CA LYS A 386 7.34 -8.97 26.91
C LYS A 386 6.11 -9.55 26.25
N VAL A 387 5.70 -8.90 25.18
CA VAL A 387 4.81 -9.45 24.16
C VAL A 387 5.66 -9.79 22.94
N GLU A 388 5.64 -11.05 22.54
CA GLU A 388 6.26 -11.51 21.30
C GLU A 388 5.31 -11.22 20.15
N VAL A 389 5.84 -10.67 19.05
CA VAL A 389 5.07 -10.36 17.85
C VAL A 389 5.73 -11.06 16.66
N SER A 390 4.99 -11.89 15.96
CA SER A 390 5.37 -12.43 14.64
C SER A 390 4.52 -11.78 13.57
N MET A 391 5.14 -11.51 12.41
CA MET A 391 4.43 -11.05 11.24
C MET A 391 4.64 -12.04 10.09
N ALA A 392 3.61 -12.25 9.29
CA ALA A 392 3.66 -13.12 8.11
C ALA A 392 2.86 -12.51 6.95
N THR A 393 3.36 -12.70 5.73
CA THR A 393 2.62 -12.36 4.51
C THR A 393 1.63 -13.48 4.19
N LEU A 394 0.33 -13.22 4.30
CA LEU A 394 -0.70 -14.19 3.90
C LEU A 394 -0.94 -14.17 2.38
N SER A 395 -0.76 -13.01 1.75
CA SER A 395 -0.81 -12.87 0.29
C SER A 395 0.14 -11.78 -0.17
N PRO A 396 0.78 -11.92 -1.36
CA PRO A 396 1.71 -10.94 -1.89
C PRO A 396 1.08 -9.54 -1.96
N ILE A 397 1.88 -8.51 -1.71
CA ILE A 397 1.48 -7.13 -1.84
C ILE A 397 1.53 -6.77 -3.33
N VAL A 398 0.35 -6.61 -3.95
CA VAL A 398 0.24 -6.15 -5.34
C VAL A 398 0.30 -4.63 -5.35
N VAL A 399 1.22 -4.10 -6.14
CA VAL A 399 1.51 -2.67 -6.20
C VAL A 399 0.58 -1.97 -7.19
N ASP A 400 -0.07 -0.89 -6.77
CA ASP A 400 -0.75 0.02 -7.71
C ASP A 400 0.25 1.06 -8.26
N SER A 401 1.01 1.69 -7.37
CA SER A 401 2.14 2.54 -7.75
C SER A 401 3.26 2.43 -6.73
N ALA A 402 4.50 2.55 -7.18
CA ALA A 402 5.68 2.46 -6.35
C ALA A 402 6.76 3.44 -6.81
N ALA A 403 7.40 4.08 -5.85
CA ALA A 403 8.76 4.59 -5.95
C ALA A 403 9.66 3.60 -5.17
N ALA A 404 10.43 2.80 -5.89
CA ALA A 404 11.26 1.77 -5.29
C ALA A 404 12.52 1.52 -6.13
N VAL A 405 13.53 0.93 -5.51
CA VAL A 405 14.58 0.22 -6.23
C VAL A 405 14.02 -1.16 -6.55
N LEU A 406 13.50 -1.33 -7.76
CA LEU A 406 12.86 -2.58 -8.17
C LEU A 406 13.92 -3.68 -8.37
N LYS A 407 13.68 -4.89 -7.88
CA LYS A 407 14.51 -6.03 -8.31
C LYS A 407 14.29 -6.32 -9.81
N PRO A 408 15.25 -6.98 -10.48
CA PRO A 408 15.06 -7.45 -11.85
C PRO A 408 13.77 -8.25 -11.98
N THR A 409 12.83 -7.75 -12.78
CA THR A 409 11.46 -8.30 -12.87
C THR A 409 11.10 -8.56 -14.32
N TRP A 410 10.60 -9.77 -14.60
CA TRP A 410 10.14 -10.15 -15.93
C TRP A 410 8.68 -9.79 -16.12
N ILE A 411 8.37 -9.15 -17.25
CA ILE A 411 7.03 -8.77 -17.67
C ILE A 411 6.73 -9.45 -18.99
N ASP A 412 5.61 -10.18 -19.06
CA ASP A 412 5.21 -10.83 -20.30
C ASP A 412 4.57 -9.81 -21.26
N LEU A 413 5.00 -9.82 -22.52
CA LEU A 413 4.50 -8.94 -23.57
C LEU A 413 3.86 -9.76 -24.68
N ASN A 414 2.64 -9.36 -25.08
CA ASN A 414 1.94 -9.98 -26.20
C ASN A 414 1.02 -8.94 -26.86
N ALA A 415 1.40 -8.46 -28.03
CA ALA A 415 0.65 -7.51 -28.83
C ALA A 415 0.46 -8.05 -30.25
N VAL A 416 -0.72 -7.83 -30.83
CA VAL A 416 -1.01 -8.14 -32.24
C VAL A 416 -1.23 -6.82 -32.97
N VAL A 417 -0.48 -6.62 -34.04
CA VAL A 417 -0.54 -5.43 -34.88
C VAL A 417 -1.11 -5.83 -36.22
N GLY A 418 -2.29 -5.30 -36.56
CA GLY A 418 -2.87 -5.47 -37.90
C GLY A 418 -2.12 -4.58 -38.89
N LEU A 419 -1.53 -5.18 -39.92
CA LEU A 419 -1.00 -4.45 -41.06
C LEU A 419 -2.20 -4.26 -42.00
N ASN A 420 -2.78 -3.07 -42.02
CA ASN A 420 -3.94 -2.79 -42.87
C ASN A 420 -3.47 -2.67 -44.32
N ILE A 421 -3.33 -3.81 -45.01
CA ILE A 421 -2.83 -3.92 -46.39
C ILE A 421 -3.94 -3.61 -47.43
N GLY A 422 -5.12 -3.18 -46.97
CA GLY A 422 -6.28 -2.89 -47.83
C GLY A 422 -6.69 -4.10 -48.69
N GLN A 423 -7.19 -3.82 -49.90
CA GLN A 423 -7.54 -4.86 -50.89
C GLN A 423 -6.34 -5.34 -51.72
N MET A 424 -5.10 -5.00 -51.32
CA MET A 424 -3.93 -5.29 -52.16
C MET A 424 -3.73 -6.81 -52.34
N THR A 425 -3.94 -7.60 -51.28
CA THR A 425 -3.86 -9.07 -51.32
C THR A 425 -5.01 -9.72 -52.11
N GLU A 426 -6.15 -9.03 -52.25
CA GLU A 426 -7.31 -9.49 -53.02
C GLU A 426 -7.19 -9.14 -54.52
N LYS A 427 -6.67 -7.95 -54.83
CA LYS A 427 -6.56 -7.42 -56.21
C LYS A 427 -5.28 -7.84 -56.93
N PHE A 428 -4.23 -8.20 -56.19
CA PHE A 428 -2.93 -8.57 -56.75
C PHE A 428 -2.55 -10.00 -56.32
N LYS A 429 -2.65 -10.95 -57.27
CA LYS A 429 -2.12 -12.31 -57.10
C LYS A 429 -0.72 -12.38 -57.70
N TRP A 430 0.31 -12.06 -56.91
CA TRP A 430 1.71 -12.09 -57.35
C TRP A 430 2.52 -13.18 -56.61
N GLN A 431 3.52 -13.76 -57.29
CA GLN A 431 4.69 -14.32 -56.62
C GLN A 431 5.64 -13.16 -56.32
N LEU A 432 5.52 -12.57 -55.13
CA LEU A 432 6.39 -11.47 -54.71
C LEU A 432 7.79 -12.03 -54.45
N LEU A 433 8.77 -11.73 -55.31
CA LEU A 433 10.17 -11.87 -54.94
C LEU A 433 10.50 -10.71 -54.01
N ILE A 434 10.51 -10.97 -52.70
CA ILE A 434 10.69 -9.92 -51.69
C ILE A 434 12.19 -9.59 -51.61
N PRO A 435 12.62 -8.40 -52.06
CA PRO A 435 14.00 -7.97 -51.85
C PRO A 435 14.23 -7.68 -50.36
N PRO A 436 15.47 -7.38 -49.96
CA PRO A 436 15.74 -6.82 -48.63
C PRO A 436 14.76 -5.69 -48.31
N ALA A 437 14.14 -5.76 -47.13
CA ALA A 437 13.07 -4.87 -46.70
C ALA A 437 13.38 -4.29 -45.33
N SER A 438 12.94 -3.06 -45.06
CA SER A 438 13.21 -2.40 -43.78
C SER A 438 12.08 -2.64 -42.81
N LEU A 439 12.41 -3.11 -41.60
CA LEU A 439 11.50 -3.20 -40.48
C LEU A 439 12.11 -2.46 -39.30
N VAL A 440 11.36 -1.52 -38.73
CA VAL A 440 11.78 -0.70 -37.59
C VAL A 440 10.70 -0.73 -36.52
N LEU A 441 11.08 -1.04 -35.28
CA LEU A 441 10.23 -0.88 -34.11
C LEU A 441 10.67 0.34 -33.32
N ASN A 442 9.80 1.35 -33.24
CA ASN A 442 9.97 2.43 -32.29
C ASN A 442 9.24 2.05 -31.01
N THR A 443 10.01 1.70 -29.98
CA THR A 443 9.48 1.29 -28.68
C THR A 443 9.35 2.50 -27.77
N LYS A 444 8.29 2.52 -26.97
CA LYS A 444 8.00 3.54 -25.97
C LYS A 444 7.53 2.85 -24.70
N SER A 445 8.21 3.11 -23.59
CA SER A 445 7.86 2.65 -22.26
C SER A 445 7.56 3.85 -21.37
N SER A 446 6.50 3.75 -20.57
CA SER A 446 6.26 4.72 -19.50
C SER A 446 6.95 4.32 -18.18
N VAL A 447 7.62 3.17 -18.15
CA VAL A 447 8.44 2.74 -17.01
C VAL A 447 9.75 3.50 -17.03
N THR A 448 10.13 4.09 -15.89
CA THR A 448 11.35 4.92 -15.77
C THR A 448 12.64 4.09 -15.57
N CYS A 449 12.51 2.80 -15.30
CA CYS A 449 13.63 1.86 -15.19
C CYS A 449 14.19 1.50 -16.57
N PRO A 450 15.50 1.23 -16.69
CA PRO A 450 16.05 0.53 -17.85
C PRO A 450 15.36 -0.82 -18.04
N ALA A 451 15.18 -1.24 -19.29
CA ALA A 451 14.52 -2.50 -19.60
C ALA A 451 15.19 -3.22 -20.77
N ASP A 452 15.30 -4.55 -20.72
CA ASP A 452 15.72 -5.38 -21.86
C ASP A 452 14.54 -6.06 -22.51
N LEU A 453 14.42 -5.87 -23.82
CA LEU A 453 13.38 -6.42 -24.66
C LEU A 453 13.82 -7.77 -25.23
N PHE A 454 13.29 -8.87 -24.70
CA PHE A 454 13.42 -10.20 -25.27
C PHE A 454 12.17 -10.53 -26.08
N LEU A 455 12.02 -9.82 -27.20
CA LEU A 455 10.84 -9.90 -28.05
C LEU A 455 11.10 -10.70 -29.32
N THR A 456 10.03 -11.33 -29.79
CA THR A 456 9.96 -12.11 -31.00
C THR A 456 8.78 -11.62 -31.83
N LEU A 457 9.02 -11.35 -33.11
CA LEU A 457 7.98 -11.00 -34.07
C LEU A 457 7.60 -12.27 -34.79
N SER A 458 6.30 -12.51 -34.91
CA SER A 458 5.78 -13.69 -35.59
C SER A 458 4.62 -13.33 -36.50
N ALA A 459 4.55 -14.00 -37.64
CA ALA A 459 3.47 -13.86 -38.60
C ALA A 459 2.99 -15.22 -39.06
N LYS A 460 1.70 -15.35 -39.37
CA LYS A 460 1.10 -16.62 -39.79
C LYS A 460 1.61 -17.01 -41.17
N LYS A 461 2.26 -18.17 -41.25
CA LYS A 461 2.84 -18.73 -42.47
C LYS A 461 1.80 -19.49 -43.29
N ASN A 462 0.91 -20.25 -42.66
CA ASN A 462 -0.09 -21.03 -43.40
C ASN A 462 -1.35 -21.27 -42.56
N ALA A 463 -2.46 -21.64 -43.21
CA ALA A 463 -3.74 -21.87 -42.56
C ALA A 463 -3.66 -22.89 -41.40
N GLY A 464 -2.71 -23.83 -41.47
CA GLY A 464 -2.43 -24.85 -40.45
C GLY A 464 -1.76 -24.37 -39.15
N GLY A 465 -1.38 -23.08 -39.04
CA GLY A 465 -0.91 -22.48 -37.80
C GLY A 465 0.61 -22.30 -37.65
N ASP A 466 1.40 -22.70 -38.65
CA ASP A 466 2.85 -22.42 -38.67
C ASP A 466 3.12 -20.92 -38.64
N LEU A 467 4.18 -20.51 -37.93
CA LEU A 467 4.59 -19.12 -37.78
C LEU A 467 5.97 -18.89 -38.39
N ALA A 468 6.11 -17.84 -39.20
CA ALA A 468 7.41 -17.25 -39.51
C ALA A 468 7.85 -16.42 -38.30
N VAL A 469 9.14 -16.40 -37.97
CA VAL A 469 9.66 -15.79 -36.75
C VAL A 469 10.88 -14.92 -37.04
N LEU A 470 10.93 -13.74 -36.44
CA LEU A 470 12.05 -12.81 -36.48
C LEU A 470 12.40 -12.37 -35.05
N GLN A 471 13.68 -12.44 -34.69
CA GLN A 471 14.16 -12.15 -33.34
C GLN A 471 14.73 -10.74 -33.23
N VAL A 472 14.50 -10.06 -32.11
CA VAL A 472 15.13 -8.75 -31.86
C VAL A 472 16.67 -8.92 -31.72
N PRO A 473 17.47 -8.14 -32.47
CA PRO A 473 18.93 -8.14 -32.37
C PRO A 473 19.42 -7.90 -30.95
N ALA A 474 20.36 -8.71 -30.46
CA ALA A 474 20.82 -8.66 -29.07
C ALA A 474 21.40 -7.30 -28.65
N SER A 475 22.09 -6.60 -29.57
CA SER A 475 22.70 -5.29 -29.33
C SER A 475 21.69 -4.15 -29.15
N GLN A 476 20.43 -4.35 -29.54
CA GLN A 476 19.39 -3.31 -29.55
C GLN A 476 18.26 -3.59 -28.54
N ARG A 477 18.43 -4.54 -27.63
CA ARG A 477 17.39 -4.94 -26.66
C ARG A 477 17.19 -3.92 -25.54
N ARG A 478 18.23 -3.16 -25.20
CA ARG A 478 18.23 -2.25 -24.05
C ARG A 478 17.47 -0.95 -24.36
N LEU A 479 16.48 -0.65 -23.53
CA LEU A 479 15.83 0.66 -23.45
C LEU A 479 16.44 1.47 -22.31
N SER A 480 17.09 2.58 -22.65
CA SER A 480 17.63 3.56 -21.71
C SER A 480 16.76 4.81 -21.75
N GLY A 481 15.92 5.03 -20.73
CA GLY A 481 15.07 6.23 -20.65
C GLY A 481 13.70 6.13 -21.32
N GLY A 482 13.17 4.90 -21.49
CA GLY A 482 11.77 4.70 -21.88
C GLY A 482 11.49 4.86 -23.39
N GLN A 483 12.50 5.04 -24.23
CA GLN A 483 12.33 4.96 -25.68
C GLN A 483 13.52 4.22 -26.32
N GLY A 484 13.28 3.58 -27.45
CA GLY A 484 14.33 2.90 -28.21
C GLY A 484 13.89 2.56 -29.63
N VAL A 485 14.84 2.54 -30.54
CA VAL A 485 14.63 2.17 -31.95
C VAL A 485 15.32 0.83 -32.18
N ILE A 486 14.56 -0.16 -32.64
CA ILE A 486 15.08 -1.46 -33.06
C ILE A 486 14.99 -1.54 -34.59
N THR A 487 16.13 -1.63 -35.24
CA THR A 487 16.27 -1.81 -36.68
C THR A 487 16.73 -3.24 -36.96
N PHE A 488 15.94 -3.96 -37.76
CA PHE A 488 16.26 -5.32 -38.19
C PHE A 488 17.13 -5.29 -39.45
N ASP A 489 17.93 -6.34 -39.65
CA ASP A 489 18.70 -6.51 -40.87
C ASP A 489 17.76 -6.69 -42.08
N GLU A 490 18.01 -5.93 -43.15
CA GLU A 490 17.09 -5.88 -44.28
C GLU A 490 16.97 -7.23 -45.01
N ALA A 491 18.04 -8.02 -45.03
CA ALA A 491 18.03 -9.34 -45.67
C ALA A 491 17.25 -10.35 -44.81
N GLU A 492 17.39 -10.32 -43.49
CA GLU A 492 16.61 -11.15 -42.57
C GLU A 492 15.11 -10.84 -42.63
N VAL A 493 14.74 -9.55 -42.74
CA VAL A 493 13.34 -9.13 -42.92
C VAL A 493 12.79 -9.63 -44.25
N GLY A 494 13.57 -9.51 -45.34
CA GLY A 494 13.19 -10.06 -46.64
C GLY A 494 12.94 -11.58 -46.58
N GLN A 495 13.83 -12.33 -45.90
CA GLN A 495 13.67 -13.77 -45.67
C GLN A 495 12.44 -14.09 -44.82
N PHE A 496 12.20 -13.34 -43.74
CA PHE A 496 11.01 -13.50 -42.89
C PHE A 496 9.71 -13.33 -43.69
N LEU A 497 9.61 -12.28 -44.50
CA LEU A 497 8.42 -12.02 -45.32
C LEU A 497 8.26 -13.07 -46.43
N SER A 498 9.36 -13.55 -47.02
CA SER A 498 9.32 -14.53 -48.13
C SER A 498 8.74 -15.89 -47.74
N GLN A 499 8.73 -16.21 -46.43
CA GLN A 499 8.12 -17.44 -45.92
C GLN A 499 6.59 -17.39 -45.94
N ILE A 500 5.98 -16.22 -46.13
CA ILE A 500 4.55 -15.98 -46.00
C ILE A 500 3.89 -16.04 -47.41
N PRO A 501 2.92 -16.93 -47.65
CA PRO A 501 2.22 -17.05 -48.93
C PRO A 501 1.51 -15.74 -49.30
N GLY A 502 1.76 -15.23 -50.50
CA GLY A 502 1.25 -13.92 -50.95
C GLY A 502 2.16 -12.73 -50.61
N GLY A 503 3.21 -12.94 -49.82
CA GLY A 503 4.35 -12.04 -49.65
C GLY A 503 4.23 -10.99 -48.54
N LEU A 504 3.03 -10.65 -48.04
CA LEU A 504 2.86 -9.72 -46.92
C LEU A 504 1.85 -10.29 -45.90
N PRO A 505 2.14 -10.26 -44.59
CA PRO A 505 1.20 -10.71 -43.57
C PRO A 505 0.15 -9.66 -43.23
N ASP A 506 -1.10 -10.07 -43.01
CA ASP A 506 -2.19 -9.19 -42.54
C ASP A 506 -1.99 -8.73 -41.09
N SER A 507 -1.17 -9.44 -40.30
CA SER A 507 -0.83 -9.05 -38.94
C SER A 507 0.53 -9.59 -38.50
N ILE A 508 1.18 -8.83 -37.62
CA ILE A 508 2.40 -9.23 -36.92
C ILE A 508 2.07 -9.33 -35.43
N ARG A 509 2.40 -10.47 -34.82
CA ARG A 509 2.34 -10.68 -33.38
C ARG A 509 3.73 -10.42 -32.78
N ILE A 510 3.80 -9.48 -31.85
CA ILE A 510 4.97 -9.18 -31.03
C ILE A 510 4.76 -9.89 -29.69
N SER A 511 5.57 -10.89 -29.39
CA SER A 511 5.47 -11.64 -28.15
C SER A 511 6.85 -11.88 -27.52
N GLY A 512 6.92 -11.92 -26.20
CA GLY A 512 8.16 -12.21 -25.50
C GLY A 512 8.12 -11.73 -24.07
N LYS A 513 9.29 -11.44 -23.51
CA LYS A 513 9.41 -10.91 -22.15
C LYS A 513 10.25 -9.65 -22.12
N VAL A 514 9.94 -8.77 -21.18
CA VAL A 514 10.71 -7.57 -20.89
C VAL A 514 11.31 -7.72 -19.50
N LEU A 515 12.64 -7.65 -19.39
CA LEU A 515 13.32 -7.62 -18.10
C LEU A 515 13.45 -6.16 -17.66
N VAL A 516 12.68 -5.77 -16.66
CA VAL A 516 12.73 -4.44 -16.05
C VAL A 516 13.76 -4.41 -14.95
N ASN A 517 14.55 -3.33 -14.92
CA ASN A 517 15.66 -3.10 -14.01
C ASN A 517 16.67 -4.27 -13.98
N PRO A 518 17.37 -4.52 -15.10
CA PRO A 518 18.36 -5.59 -15.27
C PRO A 518 19.45 -5.51 -14.19
N SER A 519 20.10 -6.62 -13.86
CA SER A 519 21.04 -6.73 -12.73
C SER A 519 22.24 -5.78 -12.82
N ASP A 520 22.69 -5.42 -14.02
CA ASP A 520 23.81 -4.50 -14.23
C ASP A 520 23.41 -3.02 -14.11
N ALA A 521 22.11 -2.70 -14.17
CA ALA A 521 21.58 -1.37 -13.88
C ALA A 521 20.96 -1.24 -12.47
N TYR A 522 20.88 -2.36 -11.74
CA TYR A 522 20.35 -2.40 -10.38
C TYR A 522 21.30 -1.67 -9.40
N PHE A 523 20.81 -0.60 -8.78
CA PHE A 523 21.56 0.18 -7.80
C PHE A 523 20.82 0.20 -6.45
N PRO A 524 21.27 -0.55 -5.43
CA PRO A 524 20.61 -0.66 -4.13
C PRO A 524 20.86 0.59 -3.25
N GLY A 525 20.31 1.73 -3.68
CA GLY A 525 20.41 3.01 -2.97
C GLY A 525 19.43 4.03 -3.53
N THR A 526 19.39 5.22 -2.93
CA THR A 526 18.44 6.29 -3.30
C THR A 526 18.55 6.72 -4.77
N ALA A 527 19.75 6.68 -5.35
CA ALA A 527 19.97 6.97 -6.77
C ALA A 527 19.33 5.93 -7.73
N GLY A 528 19.03 4.73 -7.23
CA GLY A 528 18.37 3.65 -7.97
C GLY A 528 16.85 3.69 -7.89
N VAL A 529 16.26 4.62 -7.11
CA VAL A 529 14.80 4.69 -6.98
C VAL A 529 14.18 5.13 -8.29
N ARG A 530 13.17 4.39 -8.74
CA ARG A 530 12.41 4.65 -9.96
C ARG A 530 10.92 4.50 -9.69
N SER A 531 10.12 5.20 -10.47
CA SER A 531 8.66 5.13 -10.39
C SER A 531 8.12 4.11 -11.38
N ILE A 532 7.25 3.24 -10.89
CA ILE A 532 6.51 2.26 -11.69
C ILE A 532 5.10 2.10 -11.11
N GLY A 533 4.12 1.79 -11.95
CA GLY A 533 2.76 1.53 -11.49
C GLY A 533 1.99 0.63 -12.43
N SER A 534 0.82 0.20 -11.99
CA SER A 534 -0.11 -0.68 -12.70
C SER A 534 -0.46 -0.15 -14.11
N ASN A 535 -0.62 1.16 -14.22
CA ASN A 535 -0.90 1.89 -15.47
C ASN A 535 0.35 2.14 -16.34
N SER A 536 1.53 1.72 -15.89
CA SER A 536 2.72 1.78 -16.74
C SER A 536 2.58 0.81 -17.90
N SER A 537 3.15 1.14 -19.07
CA SER A 537 3.01 0.31 -20.26
C SER A 537 4.25 0.31 -21.15
N PHE A 538 4.35 -0.77 -21.94
CA PHE A 538 5.25 -0.91 -23.07
C PHE A 538 4.42 -0.87 -24.36
N GLY A 539 4.64 0.15 -25.17
CA GLY A 539 4.00 0.32 -26.47
C GLY A 539 5.02 0.70 -27.54
N GLY A 540 4.54 1.09 -28.70
CA GLY A 540 5.41 1.51 -29.79
C GLY A 540 4.71 1.58 -31.13
N THR A 541 5.51 1.77 -32.17
CA THR A 541 5.07 1.70 -33.57
C THR A 541 5.92 0.72 -34.34
N VAL A 542 5.27 -0.08 -35.18
CA VAL A 542 5.93 -0.94 -36.17
C VAL A 542 5.92 -0.21 -37.50
N SER A 543 7.09 0.02 -38.10
CA SER A 543 7.22 0.59 -39.44
C SER A 543 7.81 -0.46 -40.37
N LEU A 544 7.04 -0.87 -41.38
CA LEU A 544 7.47 -1.81 -42.40
C LEU A 544 7.58 -1.06 -43.73
N SER A 545 8.73 -1.18 -44.39
CA SER A 545 8.97 -0.64 -45.73
C SER A 545 9.52 -1.73 -46.64
N VAL A 546 8.73 -2.11 -47.64
CA VAL A 546 9.07 -3.18 -48.60
C VAL A 546 9.27 -2.56 -49.97
N PRO A 547 10.49 -2.64 -50.54
CA PRO A 547 10.70 -2.28 -51.93
C PRO A 547 9.97 -3.27 -52.84
N LEU A 548 9.01 -2.80 -53.62
CA LEU A 548 8.27 -3.62 -54.57
C LEU A 548 9.13 -3.78 -55.84
N LYS A 549 9.84 -4.91 -55.96
CA LYS A 549 10.40 -5.34 -57.25
C LYS A 549 9.35 -6.16 -58.00
N VAL A 550 8.55 -5.48 -58.82
CA VAL A 550 7.56 -6.14 -59.68
C VAL A 550 8.31 -6.76 -60.87
N GLY A 551 8.63 -8.05 -60.78
CA GLY A 551 9.00 -8.85 -61.94
C GLY A 551 7.73 -9.26 -62.68
N PHE A 552 7.48 -8.71 -63.87
CA PHE A 552 6.33 -9.09 -64.71
C PHE A 552 6.59 -10.47 -65.35
N GLY A 553 6.47 -11.54 -64.56
CA GLY A 553 6.40 -12.91 -65.03
C GLY A 553 5.08 -13.52 -64.58
N GLY A 554 4.06 -13.50 -65.44
CA GLY A 554 2.79 -14.22 -65.21
C GLY A 554 1.81 -13.59 -64.20
N SER A 555 1.91 -12.30 -63.89
CA SER A 555 1.00 -11.62 -62.96
C SER A 555 -0.30 -11.13 -63.62
N VAL A 556 -1.41 -11.19 -62.88
CA VAL A 556 -2.74 -10.69 -63.31
C VAL A 556 -3.22 -9.63 -62.31
N TYR A 557 -3.64 -8.47 -62.82
CA TYR A 557 -4.31 -7.41 -62.05
C TYR A 557 -5.78 -7.36 -62.45
N CYS A 558 -6.68 -7.45 -61.47
CA CYS A 558 -8.12 -7.35 -61.70
C CYS A 558 -8.65 -6.09 -61.02
N ASP A 559 -9.19 -5.17 -61.80
CA ASP A 559 -9.92 -4.01 -61.28
C ASP A 559 -11.32 -3.93 -61.89
N THR A 560 -12.26 -3.32 -61.16
CA THR A 560 -13.65 -3.14 -61.59
C THR A 560 -13.92 -1.65 -61.73
N PHE A 561 -14.03 -1.17 -62.98
CA PHE A 561 -14.40 0.22 -63.24
C PHE A 561 -15.93 0.39 -63.14
N GLY A 562 -16.37 1.23 -62.20
CA GLY A 562 -17.74 1.71 -62.16
C GLY A 562 -17.95 2.85 -63.17
N VAL A 563 -18.75 2.63 -64.21
CA VAL A 563 -19.15 3.69 -65.15
C VAL A 563 -20.25 4.52 -64.51
N GLY A 564 -19.88 5.66 -63.92
CA GLY A 564 -20.85 6.62 -63.38
C GLY A 564 -21.59 7.38 -64.50
N THR A 565 -22.91 7.25 -64.56
CA THR A 565 -23.78 8.04 -65.45
C THR A 565 -23.96 9.46 -64.88
N GLY A 566 -22.93 10.29 -65.02
CA GLY A 566 -22.98 11.71 -64.70
C GLY A 566 -23.74 12.50 -65.76
N ALA A 567 -25.07 12.58 -65.67
CA ALA A 567 -25.85 13.53 -66.45
C ALA A 567 -25.64 14.96 -65.90
N GLN A 568 -24.64 15.68 -66.41
CA GLN A 568 -24.50 17.12 -66.21
C GLN A 568 -25.59 17.86 -67.01
N ARG A 569 -26.69 18.23 -66.35
CA ARG A 569 -27.58 19.30 -66.83
C ARG A 569 -26.86 20.65 -66.68
N ARG A 570 -26.27 21.16 -67.75
CA ARG A 570 -25.95 22.60 -67.89
C ARG A 570 -27.23 23.35 -68.20
N ALA A 571 -27.73 24.11 -67.23
CA ALA A 571 -28.61 25.24 -67.50
C ALA A 571 -27.72 26.49 -67.57
N ASN A 572 -27.69 27.15 -68.72
CA ASN A 572 -27.41 28.59 -68.83
C ASN A 572 -28.01 29.06 -70.15
N GLY A 573 -29.15 29.76 -70.05
CA GLY A 573 -29.68 30.62 -71.09
C GLY A 573 -29.53 32.07 -70.63
N LYS A 574 -28.56 32.78 -71.21
CA LYS A 574 -28.83 33.83 -72.19
C LYS A 574 -27.71 33.80 -73.22
#